data_AF-A0A7C5WLT9-F1
#
_entry.id   AF-A0A7C5WLT9-F1
#
_cell.length_a   1.000
_cell.length_b   1.000
_cell.length_c   1.000
_cell.angle_alpha   90.00
_cell.angle_beta   90.00
_cell.angle_gamma   90.00
#
_symmetry.space_group_name_H-M   'P 1'
#
loop_
_entity.id
_entity.type
_entity.pdbx_description
1 polymer ?
#
loop_
_entity_poly.entity_id
_entity_poly.type
_entity_poly.pdbx_seq_one_letter_code
_entity_poly.pdbx_strand_id
1 'polypeptide(L)'
;IVLGFIGHIKYQSLVVLPYLLIRRRWRALTSTIVSAAAFALSTAAVFGWDRNAEYLRRGVGGLGRLFGEPAVEGAANIFPITWIRSISVTSTIARFQEWADLPAWSLPAMVLVAAGAALAAVLLLYKARGCSLFLRRDRTHDMTSPRAHALVAVEWAGMITAVLVFGPQTTARHMVLLVPLVSMAAMLLVVPRSGIRRPPILAATVFLLLAFVLPPGSGDDTPALHTWRAVGGISIATLTLLYITIAAALRWSASMPDTPDTPDTAT
;
A
#
# COMPACT_ATOMS: atom_id res chain seq x y z
N ILE A 1 9.79 -0.85 -15.76
CA ILE A 1 11.12 -0.31 -15.38
C ILE A 1 11.16 0.17 -13.94
N VAL A 2 10.65 1.37 -13.60
CA VAL A 2 10.75 1.94 -12.23
C VAL A 2 10.24 0.99 -11.13
N LEU A 3 9.08 0.34 -11.33
CA LEU A 3 8.52 -0.61 -10.37
C LEU A 3 9.43 -1.83 -10.12
N GLY A 4 10.12 -2.31 -11.15
CA GLY A 4 11.06 -3.42 -11.05
C GLY A 4 12.34 -3.03 -10.30
N PHE A 5 12.85 -1.82 -10.53
CA PHE A 5 13.97 -1.26 -9.77
C PHE A 5 13.64 -1.14 -8.27
N ILE A 6 12.47 -0.58 -7.95
CA ILE A 6 12.01 -0.45 -6.56
C ILE A 6 11.84 -1.83 -5.91
N GLY A 7 11.39 -2.83 -6.67
CA GLY A 7 11.21 -4.20 -6.18
C GLY A 7 12.50 -4.88 -5.76
N HIS A 8 13.60 -4.54 -6.42
CA HIS A 8 14.93 -4.99 -6.07
C HIS A 8 15.43 -4.39 -4.75
N ILE A 9 15.02 -3.15 -4.43
CA ILE A 9 15.38 -2.48 -3.16
C ILE A 9 14.46 -2.93 -2.02
N LYS A 10 13.16 -3.08 -2.31
CA LYS A 10 12.14 -3.53 -1.36
C LYS A 10 11.14 -4.43 -2.06
N TYR A 11 11.07 -5.69 -1.63
CA TYR A 11 10.13 -6.69 -2.11
C TYR A 11 8.65 -6.25 -2.03
N GLN A 12 8.34 -5.24 -1.22
CA GLN A 12 7.02 -4.62 -1.13
C GLN A 12 6.44 -4.22 -2.49
N SER A 13 7.23 -3.83 -3.50
CA SER A 13 6.64 -3.46 -4.80
C SER A 13 6.10 -4.64 -5.61
N LEU A 14 6.49 -5.88 -5.28
CA LEU A 14 6.02 -7.09 -5.99
C LEU A 14 4.52 -7.33 -5.80
N VAL A 15 3.91 -6.75 -4.77
CA VAL A 15 2.45 -6.73 -4.55
C VAL A 15 1.66 -6.12 -5.72
N VAL A 16 2.32 -5.31 -6.55
CA VAL A 16 1.70 -4.70 -7.72
C VAL A 16 1.49 -5.75 -8.83
N LEU A 17 2.24 -6.85 -8.83
CA LEU A 17 2.12 -7.89 -9.85
C LEU A 17 0.73 -8.54 -9.87
N PRO A 18 0.14 -9.01 -8.73
CA PRO A 18 -1.24 -9.45 -8.69
C PRO A 18 -2.24 -8.44 -9.25
N TYR A 19 -2.11 -7.16 -8.92
CA TYR A 19 -2.99 -6.12 -9.46
C TYR A 19 -2.86 -5.99 -10.98
N LEU A 20 -1.63 -5.93 -11.50
CA LEU A 20 -1.40 -5.83 -12.94
C LEU A 20 -1.92 -7.07 -13.69
N LEU A 21 -1.80 -8.24 -13.07
CA LEU A 21 -2.35 -9.49 -13.57
C LEU A 21 -3.90 -9.45 -13.64
N ILE A 22 -4.55 -9.11 -12.52
CA ILE A 22 -6.02 -8.98 -12.43
C ILE A 22 -6.55 -7.94 -13.43
N ARG A 23 -5.83 -6.82 -13.59
CA ARG A 23 -6.18 -5.75 -14.55
C ARG A 23 -5.71 -6.03 -15.98
N ARG A 24 -5.18 -7.22 -16.27
CA ARG A 24 -4.72 -7.66 -17.60
C ARG A 24 -3.74 -6.67 -18.25
N ARG A 25 -2.93 -5.97 -17.43
CA ARG A 25 -1.92 -5.00 -17.86
C ARG A 25 -0.60 -5.70 -18.18
N TRP A 26 -0.65 -6.64 -19.13
CA TRP A 26 0.46 -7.55 -19.48
C TRP A 26 1.78 -6.85 -19.78
N ARG A 27 1.74 -5.71 -20.50
CA ARG A 27 2.95 -4.94 -20.80
C ARG A 27 3.60 -4.38 -19.54
N ALA A 28 2.81 -3.85 -18.61
CA ALA A 28 3.33 -3.33 -17.35
C ALA A 28 3.82 -4.46 -16.44
N LEU A 29 3.10 -5.59 -16.41
CA LEU A 29 3.48 -6.78 -15.65
C LEU A 29 4.85 -7.32 -16.13
N THR A 30 4.96 -7.62 -17.42
CA THR A 30 6.21 -8.10 -18.05
C THR A 30 7.34 -7.10 -17.89
N SER A 31 7.10 -5.80 -18.13
CA SER A 31 8.11 -4.75 -17.91
C SER A 31 8.54 -4.60 -16.45
N THR A 32 7.71 -5.01 -15.48
CA THR A 32 8.09 -4.98 -14.06
C THR A 32 8.96 -6.18 -13.73
N ILE A 33 8.56 -7.38 -14.19
CA ILE A 33 9.32 -8.64 -14.01
C ILE A 33 10.69 -8.54 -14.68
N VAL A 34 10.74 -8.16 -15.97
CA VAL A 34 11.99 -8.06 -16.73
C VAL A 34 12.92 -7.04 -16.11
N SER A 35 12.43 -5.87 -15.70
CA SER A 35 13.28 -4.88 -15.04
C SER A 35 13.74 -5.34 -13.66
N ALA A 36 12.89 -6.00 -12.86
CA ALA A 36 13.30 -6.54 -11.57
C ALA A 36 14.42 -7.58 -11.74
N ALA A 37 14.29 -8.48 -12.72
CA ALA A 37 15.32 -9.45 -13.06
C ALA A 37 16.61 -8.77 -13.57
N ALA A 38 16.49 -7.80 -14.48
CA ALA A 38 17.65 -7.07 -15.00
C ALA A 38 18.44 -6.36 -13.88
N PHE A 39 17.76 -5.71 -12.94
CA PHE A 39 18.42 -5.08 -11.79
C PHE A 39 19.01 -6.10 -10.81
N ALA A 40 18.32 -7.22 -10.56
CA ALA A 40 18.84 -8.32 -9.76
C ALA A 40 20.10 -8.97 -10.35
N LEU A 41 20.25 -8.92 -11.67
CA LEU A 41 21.42 -9.44 -12.36
C LEU A 41 22.50 -8.38 -12.61
N SER A 42 22.16 -7.09 -12.55
CA SER A 42 23.10 -6.00 -12.82
C SER A 42 24.31 -6.00 -11.88
N THR A 43 24.13 -6.44 -10.64
CA THR A 43 25.20 -6.59 -9.64
C THR A 43 26.21 -7.68 -9.99
N ALA A 44 25.85 -8.65 -10.84
CA ALA A 44 26.79 -9.66 -11.33
C ALA A 44 27.91 -9.06 -12.18
N ALA A 45 27.64 -7.97 -12.92
CA ALA A 45 28.66 -7.27 -13.70
C ALA A 45 29.73 -6.59 -12.84
N VAL A 46 29.39 -6.23 -11.59
CA VAL A 46 30.30 -5.55 -10.64
C VAL A 46 30.98 -6.56 -9.71
N PHE A 47 30.24 -7.55 -9.22
CA PHE A 47 30.70 -8.45 -8.15
C PHE A 47 31.00 -9.88 -8.61
N GLY A 48 30.70 -10.24 -9.86
CA GLY A 48 30.77 -11.60 -10.37
C GLY A 48 29.49 -12.41 -10.11
N TRP A 49 29.29 -13.47 -10.90
CA TRP A 49 28.08 -14.31 -10.84
C TRP A 49 27.91 -15.07 -9.53
N ASP A 50 28.98 -15.65 -9.00
CA ASP A 50 28.92 -16.45 -7.76
C ASP A 50 28.50 -15.60 -6.57
N ARG A 51 29.11 -14.42 -6.42
CA ARG A 51 28.78 -13.48 -5.34
C ARG A 51 27.39 -12.89 -5.51
N ASN A 52 26.95 -12.64 -6.74
CA ASN A 52 25.59 -12.21 -7.01
C ASN A 52 24.55 -13.27 -6.61
N ALA A 53 24.80 -14.53 -6.98
CA ALA A 53 23.95 -15.65 -6.59
C ALA A 53 23.90 -15.82 -5.06
N GLU A 54 25.03 -15.64 -4.37
CA GLU A 54 25.09 -15.62 -2.91
C GLU A 54 24.25 -14.49 -2.30
N TYR A 55 24.33 -13.27 -2.84
CA TYR A 55 23.51 -12.14 -2.38
C TYR A 55 22.02 -12.36 -2.62
N LEU A 56 21.63 -12.87 -3.79
CA LEU A 56 20.24 -13.21 -4.07
C LEU A 56 19.75 -14.31 -3.12
N ARG A 57 20.56 -15.35 -2.89
CA ARG A 57 20.24 -16.44 -1.95
C ARG A 57 20.08 -15.92 -0.53
N ARG A 58 20.97 -15.04 -0.05
CA ARG A 58 20.86 -14.42 1.29
C ARG A 58 19.67 -13.48 1.38
N GLY A 59 19.40 -12.71 0.33
CA GLY A 59 18.28 -11.77 0.25
C GLY A 59 16.92 -12.47 0.25
N VAL A 60 16.76 -13.51 -0.57
CA VAL A 60 15.54 -14.33 -0.64
C VAL A 60 15.42 -15.25 0.58
N GLY A 61 16.54 -15.80 1.07
CA GLY A 61 16.57 -16.63 2.27
C GLY A 61 16.09 -15.89 3.52
N GLY A 62 16.27 -14.57 3.57
CA GLY A 62 15.67 -13.72 4.60
C GLY A 62 14.13 -13.76 4.60
N LEU A 63 13.48 -13.89 3.44
CA LEU A 63 12.02 -14.00 3.35
C LEU A 63 11.51 -15.31 3.97
N GLY A 64 12.31 -16.38 3.98
CA GLY A 64 11.98 -17.64 4.65
C GLY A 64 11.69 -17.44 6.14
N ARG A 65 12.39 -16.52 6.81
CA ARG A 65 12.12 -16.18 8.22
C ARG A 65 10.70 -15.66 8.46
N LEU A 66 10.07 -15.03 7.46
CA LEU A 66 8.69 -14.56 7.57
C LEU A 66 7.69 -15.73 7.66
N PHE A 67 8.10 -16.93 7.23
CA PHE A 67 7.30 -18.16 7.25
C PHE A 67 7.77 -19.14 8.33
N GLY A 68 8.66 -18.73 9.24
CA GLY A 68 9.17 -19.57 10.32
C GLY A 68 10.34 -20.47 9.94
N GLU A 69 10.90 -20.35 8.73
CA GLU A 69 12.08 -21.11 8.33
C GLU A 69 13.35 -20.58 9.04
N PRO A 70 14.28 -21.48 9.43
CA PRO A 70 15.54 -21.07 10.02
C PRO A 70 16.33 -20.21 9.03
N ALA A 71 17.00 -19.21 9.58
CA ALA A 71 17.78 -18.29 8.78
C ALA A 71 18.94 -18.99 8.08
N VAL A 72 19.15 -18.69 6.81
CA VAL A 72 20.44 -18.95 6.16
C VAL A 72 21.52 -18.13 6.86
N GLU A 73 22.70 -18.71 7.08
CA GLU A 73 23.84 -18.01 7.66
C GLU A 73 24.19 -16.75 6.85
N GLY A 74 24.32 -15.61 7.54
CA GLY A 74 24.52 -14.30 6.91
C GLY A 74 23.29 -13.69 6.24
N ALA A 75 22.08 -14.22 6.49
CA ALA A 75 20.84 -13.57 6.04
C ALA A 75 20.70 -12.16 6.62
N ALA A 76 20.07 -11.26 5.85
CA ALA A 76 19.80 -9.90 6.29
C ALA A 76 19.07 -9.89 7.65
N ASN A 77 19.45 -8.95 8.53
CA ASN A 77 18.84 -8.83 9.85
C ASN A 77 17.40 -8.30 9.71
N ILE A 78 16.45 -9.23 9.59
CA ILE A 78 15.03 -8.97 9.57
C ILE A 78 14.52 -9.06 11.00
N PHE A 79 14.02 -7.95 11.52
CA PHE A 79 13.41 -7.89 12.84
C PHE A 79 12.16 -8.78 12.89
N PRO A 80 11.81 -9.32 14.07
CA PRO A 80 10.58 -10.09 14.23
C PRO A 80 9.36 -9.27 13.84
N ILE A 81 8.30 -9.94 13.37
CA ILE A 81 7.05 -9.29 12.96
C ILE A 81 6.39 -8.51 14.11
N THR A 82 6.67 -8.89 15.35
CA THR A 82 6.19 -8.25 16.58
C THR A 82 7.03 -7.07 17.04
N TRP A 83 8.11 -6.73 16.31
CA TRP A 83 8.98 -5.61 16.63
C TRP A 83 8.20 -4.32 16.87
N ILE A 84 8.44 -3.70 18.03
CA ILE A 84 7.60 -2.63 18.55
C ILE A 84 7.61 -1.35 17.71
N ARG A 85 8.67 -1.13 16.91
CA ARG A 85 8.74 0.00 15.96
C ARG A 85 7.93 -0.25 14.68
N SER A 86 7.40 -1.47 14.50
CA SER A 86 6.49 -1.78 13.41
C SER A 86 5.07 -1.33 13.75
N ILE A 87 4.48 -0.54 12.84
CA ILE A 87 3.19 0.14 12.97
C ILE A 87 2.14 -0.41 11.99
N SER A 88 2.41 -1.53 11.33
CA SER A 88 1.44 -2.21 10.43
C SER A 88 0.37 -2.96 11.22
N VAL A 89 -0.81 -3.15 10.61
CA VAL A 89 -1.89 -4.00 11.14
C VAL A 89 -1.40 -5.43 11.33
N THR A 90 -0.61 -5.95 10.40
CA THR A 90 -0.03 -7.31 10.50
C THR A 90 0.82 -7.46 11.75
N SER A 91 1.63 -6.45 12.10
CA SER A 91 2.43 -6.44 13.33
C SER A 91 1.59 -6.30 14.59
N THR A 92 0.54 -5.47 14.55
CA THR A 92 -0.45 -5.38 15.64
C THR A 92 -1.14 -6.71 15.91
N ILE A 93 -1.57 -7.41 14.86
CA ILE A 93 -2.19 -8.74 14.97
C ILE A 93 -1.18 -9.75 15.52
N ALA A 94 0.07 -9.74 15.06
CA ALA A 94 1.08 -10.64 15.57
C ALA A 94 1.38 -10.43 17.06
N ARG A 95 1.48 -9.17 17.52
CA ARG A 95 1.61 -8.87 18.95
C ARG A 95 0.41 -9.33 19.76
N PHE A 96 -0.80 -9.16 19.22
CA PHE A 96 -2.01 -9.67 19.86
C PHE A 96 -2.00 -11.20 19.95
N GLN A 97 -1.57 -11.89 18.89
CA GLN A 97 -1.43 -13.35 18.85
C GLN A 97 -0.43 -13.85 19.89
N GLU A 98 0.75 -13.22 20.02
CA GLU A 98 1.73 -13.53 21.06
C GLU A 98 1.18 -13.25 22.46
N TRP A 99 0.54 -12.08 22.68
CA TRP A 99 -0.04 -11.70 23.97
C TRP A 99 -1.16 -12.65 24.43
N ALA A 100 -1.97 -13.15 23.49
CA ALA A 100 -3.07 -14.06 23.75
C ALA A 100 -2.65 -15.55 23.71
N ASP A 101 -1.35 -15.84 23.53
CA ASP A 101 -0.79 -17.20 23.41
C ASP A 101 -1.53 -18.09 22.39
N LEU A 102 -1.91 -17.49 21.26
CA LEU A 102 -2.65 -18.19 20.20
C LEU A 102 -1.70 -19.01 19.31
N PRO A 103 -2.16 -20.12 18.69
CA PRO A 103 -1.31 -20.95 17.83
C PRO A 103 -0.84 -20.21 16.58
N ALA A 104 0.33 -20.56 16.04
CA ALA A 104 0.99 -19.86 14.92
C ALA A 104 0.12 -19.71 13.65
N TRP A 105 -0.79 -20.65 13.37
CA TRP A 105 -1.71 -20.57 12.23
C TRP A 105 -2.75 -19.45 12.36
N SER A 106 -3.02 -18.98 13.57
CA SER A 106 -4.02 -17.92 13.82
C SER A 106 -3.59 -16.58 13.22
N LEU A 107 -2.28 -16.29 13.18
CA LEU A 107 -1.74 -15.05 12.64
C LEU A 107 -2.13 -14.83 11.16
N PRO A 108 -1.79 -15.73 10.21
CA PRO A 108 -2.19 -15.55 8.82
C PRO A 108 -3.72 -15.53 8.65
N ALA A 109 -4.48 -16.27 9.45
CA ALA A 109 -5.94 -16.25 9.41
C ALA A 109 -6.51 -14.88 9.81
N MET A 110 -6.05 -14.31 10.93
CA MET A 110 -6.48 -12.99 11.40
C MET A 110 -6.07 -11.88 10.43
N VAL A 111 -4.86 -11.94 9.87
CA VAL A 111 -4.40 -11.00 8.84
C VAL A 111 -5.27 -11.08 7.59
N LEU A 112 -5.59 -12.29 7.13
CA LEU A 112 -6.47 -12.51 5.98
C LEU A 112 -7.87 -11.95 6.22
N VAL A 113 -8.43 -12.15 7.43
CA VAL A 113 -9.73 -11.58 7.81
C VAL A 113 -9.68 -10.06 7.81
N ALA A 114 -8.65 -9.45 8.41
CA ALA A 114 -8.50 -7.99 8.47
C ALA A 114 -8.31 -7.37 7.06
N ALA A 115 -7.47 -7.97 6.23
CA ALA A 115 -7.25 -7.54 4.85
C ALA A 115 -8.52 -7.74 4.00
N GLY A 116 -9.21 -8.86 4.18
CA GLY A 116 -10.49 -9.16 3.53
C GLY A 116 -11.59 -8.16 3.90
N ALA A 117 -11.70 -7.80 5.18
CA ALA A 117 -12.62 -6.77 5.65
C ALA A 117 -12.31 -5.39 5.06
N ALA A 118 -11.02 -5.02 5.00
CA ALA A 118 -10.59 -3.77 4.39
C ALA A 118 -10.91 -3.72 2.88
N LEU A 119 -10.63 -4.81 2.16
CA LEU A 119 -10.97 -4.93 0.74
C LEU A 119 -12.49 -4.89 0.52
N ALA A 120 -13.26 -5.59 1.36
CA ALA A 120 -14.72 -5.57 1.31
C ALA A 120 -15.27 -4.14 1.49
N ALA A 121 -14.74 -3.36 2.43
CA ALA A 121 -15.12 -1.96 2.61
C ALA A 121 -14.87 -1.13 1.34
N VAL A 122 -13.70 -1.28 0.70
CA VAL A 122 -13.41 -0.62 -0.59
C VAL A 122 -14.39 -1.06 -1.68
N LEU A 123 -14.65 -2.36 -1.81
CA LEU A 123 -15.61 -2.89 -2.78
C LEU A 123 -17.02 -2.33 -2.57
N LEU A 124 -17.46 -2.20 -1.32
CA LEU A 124 -18.75 -1.60 -0.99
C LEU A 124 -18.80 -0.11 -1.38
N LEU A 125 -17.72 0.65 -1.16
CA LEU A 125 -17.63 2.05 -1.59
C LEU A 125 -17.74 2.20 -3.11
N TYR A 126 -17.05 1.33 -3.86
CA TYR A 126 -17.12 1.28 -5.32
C TYR A 126 -18.53 0.90 -5.81
N LYS A 127 -19.12 -0.16 -5.23
CA LYS A 127 -20.47 -0.64 -5.56
C LYS A 127 -21.53 0.42 -5.29
N ALA A 128 -21.44 1.13 -4.16
CA ALA A 128 -22.35 2.22 -3.80
C ALA A 128 -22.32 3.41 -4.79
N ARG A 129 -21.32 3.46 -5.68
CA ARG A 129 -21.14 4.50 -6.71
C ARG A 129 -21.27 3.97 -8.13
N GLY A 130 -21.74 2.73 -8.29
CA GLY A 130 -21.85 2.09 -9.60
C GLY A 130 -20.49 1.93 -10.32
N CYS A 131 -19.39 2.04 -9.59
CA CYS A 131 -18.04 1.92 -10.13
C CYS A 131 -17.53 0.50 -9.91
N SER A 132 -16.84 -0.07 -10.89
CA SER A 132 -16.19 -1.37 -10.75
C SER A 132 -14.71 -1.22 -10.45
N LEU A 133 -14.22 -1.95 -9.44
CA LEU A 133 -12.80 -2.00 -9.09
C LEU A 133 -12.00 -2.96 -9.98
N PHE A 134 -12.60 -4.08 -10.39
CA PHE A 134 -11.89 -5.15 -11.09
C PHE A 134 -12.48 -5.51 -12.46
N LEU A 135 -13.80 -5.61 -12.56
CA LEU A 135 -14.49 -6.11 -13.76
C LEU A 135 -14.89 -4.97 -14.70
N ARG A 136 -15.12 -5.25 -15.99
CA ARG A 136 -15.72 -4.33 -16.98
C ARG A 136 -14.95 -3.04 -17.27
N ARG A 137 -13.69 -2.94 -16.87
CA ARG A 137 -12.80 -1.83 -17.26
C ARG A 137 -11.70 -2.37 -18.15
N ASP A 138 -11.72 -1.97 -19.41
CA ASP A 138 -10.63 -2.27 -20.33
C ASP A 138 -9.51 -1.22 -20.24
N ARG A 139 -8.37 -1.54 -20.83
CA ARG A 139 -7.20 -0.66 -20.84
C ARG A 139 -7.45 0.62 -21.61
N THR A 140 -8.22 0.56 -22.69
CA THR A 140 -8.45 1.69 -23.59
C THR A 140 -9.26 2.77 -22.87
N HIS A 141 -10.37 2.37 -22.25
CA HIS A 141 -11.20 3.20 -21.40
C HIS A 141 -10.42 3.81 -20.23
N ASP A 142 -9.54 3.03 -19.60
CA ASP A 142 -8.63 3.51 -18.54
C ASP A 142 -7.63 4.57 -19.02
N MET A 143 -7.38 4.69 -20.33
CA MET A 143 -6.42 5.63 -20.92
C MET A 143 -7.08 6.84 -21.61
N THR A 144 -8.37 6.77 -21.92
CA THR A 144 -9.07 7.83 -22.67
C THR A 144 -10.05 8.63 -21.82
N SER A 145 -10.59 8.04 -20.75
CA SER A 145 -11.59 8.71 -19.90
C SER A 145 -10.93 9.44 -18.72
N PRO A 146 -11.16 10.76 -18.54
CA PRO A 146 -10.70 11.51 -17.37
C PRO A 146 -11.17 10.87 -16.05
N ARG A 147 -12.40 10.36 -16.04
CA ARG A 147 -12.97 9.61 -14.92
C ARG A 147 -12.15 8.37 -14.61
N ALA A 148 -11.81 7.59 -15.62
CA ALA A 148 -11.04 6.37 -15.42
C ALA A 148 -9.62 6.65 -14.95
N HIS A 149 -8.97 7.73 -15.41
CA HIS A 149 -7.67 8.19 -14.90
C HIS A 149 -7.71 8.50 -13.40
N ALA A 150 -8.72 9.24 -12.95
CA ALA A 150 -8.91 9.54 -11.53
C ALA A 150 -9.07 8.26 -10.70
N LEU A 151 -9.86 7.30 -11.19
CA LEU A 151 -10.02 6.00 -10.52
C LEU A 151 -8.73 5.20 -10.47
N VAL A 152 -7.95 5.16 -11.55
CA VAL A 152 -6.65 4.49 -11.55
C VAL A 152 -5.71 5.13 -10.51
N ALA A 153 -5.66 6.46 -10.41
CA ALA A 153 -4.85 7.14 -9.39
C ALA A 153 -5.26 6.74 -7.96
N VAL A 154 -6.58 6.65 -7.70
CA VAL A 154 -7.12 6.18 -6.41
C VAL A 154 -6.70 4.74 -6.12
N GLU A 155 -6.78 3.86 -7.11
CA GLU A 155 -6.37 2.46 -6.98
C GLU A 155 -4.88 2.33 -6.64
N TRP A 156 -4.01 3.11 -7.30
CA TRP A 156 -2.58 3.12 -6.99
C TRP A 156 -2.28 3.62 -5.59
N ALA A 157 -2.92 4.71 -5.16
CA ALA A 157 -2.81 5.19 -3.79
C ALA A 157 -3.31 4.14 -2.78
N GLY A 158 -4.41 3.47 -3.09
CA GLY A 158 -4.97 2.39 -2.27
C GLY A 158 -4.05 1.17 -2.16
N MET A 159 -3.45 0.73 -3.25
CA MET A 159 -2.48 -0.39 -3.24
C MET A 159 -1.26 -0.07 -2.40
N ILE A 160 -0.64 1.09 -2.60
CA ILE A 160 0.54 1.50 -1.80
C ILE A 160 0.17 1.55 -0.32
N THR A 161 -1.01 2.09 -0.01
CA THR A 161 -1.52 2.14 1.37
C THR A 161 -1.73 0.74 1.94
N ALA A 162 -2.36 -0.17 1.19
CA ALA A 162 -2.60 -1.54 1.63
C ALA A 162 -1.29 -2.27 1.96
N VAL A 163 -0.23 -2.02 1.19
CA VAL A 163 1.10 -2.63 1.39
C VAL A 163 1.78 -2.10 2.64
N LEU A 164 1.61 -0.81 2.95
CA LEU A 164 2.13 -0.23 4.18
C LEU A 164 1.35 -0.73 5.39
N VAL A 165 0.02 -0.81 5.28
CA VAL A 165 -0.86 -1.20 6.38
C VAL A 165 -0.77 -2.70 6.67
N PHE A 166 -0.74 -3.56 5.65
CA PHE A 166 -0.73 -5.02 5.78
C PHE A 166 0.63 -5.66 5.50
N GLY A 167 1.67 -4.85 5.28
CA GLY A 167 3.03 -5.34 5.16
C GLY A 167 3.52 -5.98 6.47
N PRO A 168 4.42 -6.98 6.39
CA PRO A 168 4.94 -7.66 7.57
C PRO A 168 5.63 -6.68 8.53
N GLN A 169 6.33 -5.68 7.97
CA GLN A 169 7.03 -4.67 8.75
C GLN A 169 6.94 -3.31 8.08
N THR A 170 6.29 -2.37 8.77
CA THR A 170 6.17 -0.97 8.34
C THR A 170 6.56 -0.08 9.51
N THR A 171 7.37 0.94 9.26
CA THR A 171 7.87 1.86 10.30
C THR A 171 7.50 3.28 9.92
N ALA A 172 7.66 4.26 10.80
CA ALA A 172 7.39 5.67 10.48
C ALA A 172 8.10 6.15 9.19
N ARG A 173 9.38 5.78 8.97
CA ARG A 173 10.11 6.08 7.72
C ARG A 173 9.46 5.52 6.44
N HIS A 174 8.70 4.43 6.53
CA HIS A 174 8.00 3.85 5.37
C HIS A 174 6.76 4.66 5.00
N MET A 175 6.21 5.44 5.93
CA MET A 175 5.03 6.26 5.70
C MET A 175 5.27 7.44 4.75
N VAL A 176 6.52 7.73 4.38
CA VAL A 176 6.84 8.61 3.25
C VAL A 176 6.19 8.11 1.95
N LEU A 177 5.93 6.81 1.82
CA LEU A 177 5.25 6.24 0.67
C LEU A 177 3.75 6.57 0.63
N LEU A 178 3.18 7.20 1.67
CA LEU A 178 1.80 7.71 1.65
C LEU A 178 1.62 9.01 0.85
N VAL A 179 2.69 9.57 0.28
CA VAL A 179 2.63 10.79 -0.55
C VAL A 179 1.49 10.77 -1.58
N PRO A 180 1.23 9.69 -2.35
CA PRO A 180 0.11 9.67 -3.30
C PRO A 180 -1.26 9.83 -2.62
N LEU A 181 -1.48 9.16 -1.48
CA LEU A 181 -2.73 9.27 -0.72
C LEU A 181 -2.91 10.68 -0.16
N VAL A 182 -1.88 11.22 0.48
CA VAL A 182 -1.93 12.56 1.10
C VAL A 182 -2.07 13.65 0.03
N SER A 183 -1.40 13.51 -1.11
CA SER A 183 -1.52 14.44 -2.25
C SER A 183 -2.94 14.44 -2.81
N MET A 184 -3.57 13.26 -2.91
CA MET A 184 -4.96 13.14 -3.35
C MET A 184 -5.91 13.78 -2.33
N ALA A 185 -5.73 13.54 -1.03
CA ALA A 185 -6.52 14.19 0.02
C ALA A 185 -6.37 15.72 -0.02
N ALA A 186 -5.13 16.22 -0.16
CA ALA A 186 -4.84 17.64 -0.29
C ALA A 186 -5.51 18.25 -1.54
N MET A 187 -5.44 17.57 -2.67
CA MET A 187 -6.09 17.99 -3.92
C MET A 187 -7.61 18.12 -3.75
N LEU A 188 -8.26 17.15 -3.08
CA LEU A 188 -9.70 17.18 -2.82
C LEU A 188 -10.10 18.26 -1.78
N LEU A 189 -9.18 18.66 -0.90
CA LEU A 189 -9.39 19.75 0.06
C LEU A 189 -9.24 21.13 -0.59
N VAL A 190 -8.17 21.34 -1.38
CA VAL A 190 -7.78 22.64 -1.91
C VAL A 190 -8.54 22.98 -3.21
N VAL A 191 -8.65 22.02 -4.13
CA VAL A 191 -9.25 22.30 -5.44
C VAL A 191 -10.78 22.33 -5.33
N PRO A 192 -11.46 23.40 -5.78
CA PRO A 192 -12.92 23.44 -5.85
C PRO A 192 -13.45 22.34 -6.78
N ARG A 193 -14.23 21.40 -6.24
CA ARG A 193 -14.87 20.31 -6.98
C ARG A 193 -16.31 20.14 -6.50
N SER A 194 -17.23 19.98 -7.44
CA SER A 194 -18.64 19.75 -7.13
C SER A 194 -18.84 18.42 -6.39
N GLY A 195 -19.72 18.40 -5.40
CA GLY A 195 -20.12 17.18 -4.68
C GLY A 195 -19.13 16.67 -3.59
N ILE A 196 -17.98 17.32 -3.39
CA ILE A 196 -17.03 16.94 -2.34
C ILE A 196 -17.42 17.55 -0.99
N ARG A 197 -17.55 16.70 0.03
CA ARG A 197 -17.66 17.14 1.44
C ARG A 197 -16.25 17.17 2.04
N ARG A 198 -15.70 18.38 2.25
CA ARG A 198 -14.34 18.59 2.77
C ARG A 198 -14.14 18.26 4.26
N PRO A 199 -15.10 18.53 5.18
CA PRO A 199 -14.86 18.33 6.61
C PRO A 199 -14.42 16.91 6.99
N PRO A 200 -15.00 15.81 6.45
CA PRO A 200 -14.49 14.46 6.72
C PRO A 200 -13.05 14.25 6.26
N ILE A 201 -12.65 14.79 5.10
CA ILE A 201 -11.29 14.66 4.58
C ILE A 201 -10.31 15.41 5.48
N LEU A 202 -10.69 16.62 5.91
CA LEU A 202 -9.89 17.42 6.84
C LEU A 202 -9.73 16.71 8.18
N ALA A 203 -10.83 16.20 8.76
CA ALA A 203 -10.81 15.46 10.01
C ALA A 203 -9.92 14.22 9.93
N ALA A 204 -10.00 13.44 8.84
CA ALA A 204 -9.16 12.26 8.64
C ALA A 204 -7.67 12.62 8.44
N THR A 205 -7.40 13.75 7.77
CA THR A 205 -6.04 14.26 7.58
C THR A 205 -5.44 14.69 8.92
N VAL A 206 -6.20 15.46 9.72
CA VAL A 206 -5.80 15.85 11.08
C VAL A 206 -5.60 14.62 11.96
N PHE A 207 -6.49 13.62 11.88
CA PHE A 207 -6.34 12.37 12.62
C PHE A 207 -5.06 11.63 12.25
N LEU A 208 -4.71 11.55 10.95
CA LEU A 208 -3.44 10.96 10.52
C LEU A 208 -2.24 11.75 11.05
N LEU A 209 -2.27 13.09 10.99
CA LEU A 209 -1.19 13.92 11.54
C LEU A 209 -1.02 13.71 13.05
N LEU A 210 -2.12 13.70 13.79
CA LEU A 210 -2.10 13.41 15.23
C LEU A 210 -1.55 12.01 15.48
N ALA A 211 -1.89 11.02 14.67
CA ALA A 211 -1.38 9.66 14.84
C ALA A 211 0.15 9.54 14.76
N PHE A 212 0.83 10.46 14.05
CA PHE A 212 2.30 10.52 14.02
C PHE A 212 2.92 11.18 15.25
N VAL A 213 2.19 12.06 15.94
CA VAL A 213 2.69 12.85 17.07
C VAL A 213 2.24 12.28 18.42
N LEU A 214 1.17 11.48 18.44
CA LEU A 214 0.66 10.85 19.64
C LEU A 214 1.52 9.65 20.06
N PRO A 215 1.76 9.46 21.37
CA PRO A 215 1.46 10.40 22.46
C PRO A 215 2.45 11.59 22.49
N PRO A 216 1.99 12.81 22.80
CA PRO A 216 2.83 14.01 22.78
C PRO A 216 3.92 13.92 23.85
N GLY A 217 5.10 14.49 23.58
CA GLY A 217 6.21 14.54 24.54
C GLY A 217 6.86 13.18 24.84
N SER A 218 6.54 12.14 24.07
CA SER A 218 7.24 10.86 24.20
C SER A 218 8.64 10.94 23.61
N GLY A 219 9.67 10.75 24.43
CA GLY A 219 10.96 10.25 23.94
C GLY A 219 10.77 8.88 23.26
N ASP A 220 11.82 8.35 22.65
CA ASP A 220 11.73 7.15 21.79
C ASP A 220 11.18 5.87 22.47
N ASP A 221 10.97 5.87 23.79
CA ASP A 221 10.74 4.67 24.61
C ASP A 221 9.74 4.84 25.77
N THR A 222 8.63 5.56 25.58
CA THR A 222 7.59 5.65 26.65
C THR A 222 6.56 4.51 26.57
N PRO A 223 6.02 4.02 27.70
CA PRO A 223 4.95 3.01 27.71
C PRO A 223 3.73 3.39 26.87
N ALA A 224 3.35 4.69 26.88
CA ALA A 224 2.24 5.18 26.08
C ALA A 224 2.50 5.05 24.57
N LEU A 225 3.75 5.30 24.13
CA LEU A 225 4.15 5.15 22.73
C LEU A 225 4.15 3.68 22.31
N HIS A 226 4.59 2.77 23.19
CA HIS A 226 4.50 1.33 22.98
C HIS A 226 3.05 0.89 22.81
N THR A 227 2.14 1.32 23.68
CA THR A 227 0.71 1.02 23.56
C THR A 227 0.12 1.56 22.26
N TRP A 228 0.44 2.81 21.88
CA TRP A 228 -0.05 3.43 20.65
C TRP A 228 0.41 2.68 19.39
N ARG A 229 1.68 2.26 19.36
CA ARG A 229 2.23 1.42 18.29
C ARG A 229 1.64 0.02 18.30
N ALA A 230 1.44 -0.55 19.49
CA ALA A 230 0.87 -1.89 19.67
C ALA A 230 -0.51 -2.00 19.05
N VAL A 231 -1.39 -1.02 19.28
CA VAL A 231 -2.74 -0.97 18.67
C VAL A 231 -2.76 -0.55 17.20
N GLY A 232 -1.61 -0.20 16.62
CA GLY A 232 -1.50 0.16 15.20
C GLY A 232 -2.15 1.52 14.88
N GLY A 233 -2.10 2.49 15.81
CA GLY A 233 -2.81 3.75 15.69
C GLY A 233 -2.57 4.52 14.37
N ILE A 234 -1.33 4.53 13.87
CA ILE A 234 -1.00 5.12 12.57
C ILE A 234 -1.67 4.37 11.41
N SER A 235 -1.70 3.04 11.44
CA SER A 235 -2.37 2.24 10.41
C SER A 235 -3.89 2.46 10.42
N ILE A 236 -4.50 2.57 11.60
CA ILE A 236 -5.93 2.90 11.73
C ILE A 236 -6.20 4.27 11.11
N ALA A 237 -5.43 5.30 11.46
CA ALA A 237 -5.60 6.63 10.89
C ALA A 237 -5.36 6.66 9.37
N THR A 238 -4.40 5.88 8.90
CA THR A 238 -4.10 5.72 7.47
C THR A 238 -5.27 5.09 6.71
N LEU A 239 -5.86 4.01 7.24
CA LEU A 239 -7.06 3.38 6.67
C LEU A 239 -8.27 4.32 6.67
N THR A 240 -8.47 5.07 7.76
CA THR A 240 -9.53 6.08 7.85
C THR A 240 -9.39 7.14 6.76
N LEU A 241 -8.18 7.69 6.58
CA LEU A 241 -7.92 8.64 5.49
C LEU A 241 -8.14 7.99 4.12
N LEU A 242 -7.68 6.75 3.93
CA LEU A 242 -7.89 6.01 2.67
C LEU A 242 -9.37 5.89 2.33
N TYR A 243 -10.21 5.39 3.24
CA TYR A 243 -11.63 5.19 2.96
C TYR A 243 -12.36 6.49 2.68
N ILE A 244 -12.07 7.54 3.45
CA ILE A 244 -12.69 8.86 3.25
C ILE A 244 -12.24 9.46 1.90
N THR A 245 -10.98 9.32 1.55
CA THR A 245 -10.44 9.82 0.28
C THR A 245 -11.01 9.03 -0.91
N ILE A 246 -11.12 7.69 -0.82
CA ILE A 246 -11.79 6.87 -1.83
C ILE A 246 -13.24 7.31 -1.99
N ALA A 247 -14.00 7.44 -0.89
CA ALA A 247 -15.39 7.84 -0.94
C ALA A 247 -15.59 9.22 -1.60
N ALA A 248 -14.71 10.19 -1.31
CA ALA A 248 -14.73 11.51 -1.91
C ALA A 248 -14.30 11.49 -3.39
N ALA A 249 -13.25 10.75 -3.73
CA ALA A 249 -12.77 10.62 -5.10
C ALA A 249 -13.77 9.92 -6.00
N LEU A 250 -14.45 8.88 -5.53
CA LEU A 250 -15.51 8.20 -6.26
C LEU A 250 -16.69 9.14 -6.53
N ARG A 251 -17.09 9.95 -5.53
CA ARG A 251 -18.13 10.99 -5.70
C ARG A 251 -17.77 12.00 -6.77
N TRP A 252 -16.54 12.50 -6.72
CA TRP A 252 -16.05 13.45 -7.71
C TRP A 252 -15.93 12.82 -9.11
N SER A 253 -15.46 11.57 -9.21
CA SER A 253 -15.36 10.87 -10.49
C SER A 253 -16.73 10.69 -11.16
N ALA A 254 -17.80 10.55 -10.37
CA ALA A 254 -19.16 10.42 -10.88
C ALA A 254 -19.73 11.73 -11.45
N SER A 255 -19.11 12.88 -11.20
CA SER A 255 -19.50 14.16 -11.81
C SER A 255 -18.67 14.52 -13.05
N MET A 256 -17.73 13.68 -13.45
CA MET A 256 -16.95 13.87 -14.68
C MET A 256 -17.70 13.32 -15.91
N PRO A 257 -17.54 13.95 -17.08
CA PRO A 257 -18.00 13.37 -18.34
C PRO A 257 -17.22 12.09 -18.67
N ASP A 258 -17.90 11.10 -19.26
CA ASP A 258 -17.27 9.85 -19.70
C ASP A 258 -16.51 10.02 -21.04
N THR A 259 -16.93 10.96 -21.89
CA THR A 259 -16.27 11.31 -23.15
C THR A 259 -15.23 12.42 -22.97
N PRO A 260 -14.03 12.30 -23.56
CA PRO A 260 -13.12 13.42 -23.67
C PRO A 260 -13.79 14.52 -24.51
N ASP A 261 -13.64 15.78 -24.13
CA ASP A 261 -14.11 16.91 -24.94
C ASP A 261 -13.50 16.77 -26.34
N THR A 262 -14.31 16.42 -27.34
CA THR A 262 -13.88 16.56 -28.73
C THR A 262 -13.65 18.05 -28.94
N PRO A 263 -12.42 18.49 -29.26
CA PRO A 263 -12.19 19.90 -29.54
C PRO A 263 -13.18 20.28 -30.63
N ASP A 264 -14.01 21.29 -30.36
CA ASP A 264 -14.89 21.85 -31.38
C ASP A 264 -14.01 22.19 -32.57
N THR A 265 -14.15 21.41 -33.64
CA THR A 265 -13.50 21.70 -34.90
C THR A 265 -14.19 22.95 -35.42
N ALA A 266 -13.71 24.11 -34.98
CA ALA A 266 -14.10 25.40 -35.51
C ALA A 266 -13.75 25.40 -37.00
N THR A 267 -14.77 25.17 -37.82
CA THR A 267 -14.77 25.40 -39.27
C THR A 267 -14.87 26.88 -39.56
#